data_AF-A0A2V7YHH8-F1
#
_entry.id   AF-A0A2V7YHH8-F1
#
_cell.length_a   1.000
_cell.length_b   1.000
_cell.length_c   1.000
_cell.angle_alpha   90.00
_cell.angle_beta   90.00
_cell.angle_gamma   90.00
#
_symmetry.space_group_name_H-M   'P 1'
#
loop_
_entity.id
_entity.type
_entity.pdbx_description
1 polymer ?
#
loop_
_entity_poly.entity_id
_entity_poly.type
_entity_poly.pdbx_seq_one_letter_code
_entity_poly.pdbx_strand_id
1 'polypeptide(L)'
;MSSVTSTYGANIAFIEELYEKYRSDPNSVSTSWREFFHDYQPEEDEISVAAGAPPAAERPRAAAPTPVAVPTRPVPVPSAVPLRGAAGKIAQNMEASLSVPTATSVRTIPVKALEENRRVINSHLTLNGQTKA
;
A
#
# COMPACT_ATOMS: atom_id res chain seq x y z
N MET A 1 24.24 -13.60 3.68
CA MET A 1 22.93 -13.37 4.32
C MET A 1 22.41 -12.04 3.81
N SER A 2 21.87 -12.02 2.58
CA SER A 2 21.62 -10.77 1.84
C SER A 2 20.23 -10.24 2.18
N SER A 3 20.20 -9.14 2.92
CA SER A 3 19.01 -8.59 3.61
C SER A 3 18.34 -7.41 2.88
N VAL A 4 18.62 -7.18 1.58
CA VAL A 4 18.14 -5.96 0.89
C VAL A 4 16.90 -6.22 0.02
N THR A 5 16.81 -7.34 -0.70
CA THR A 5 15.61 -7.68 -1.52
C THR A 5 14.39 -8.00 -0.65
N SER A 6 14.60 -8.43 0.59
CA SER A 6 13.51 -8.72 1.54
C SER A 6 12.85 -7.46 2.12
N THR A 7 13.40 -6.26 1.87
CA THR A 7 12.96 -5.04 2.59
C THR A 7 12.01 -4.16 1.76
N TYR A 8 12.08 -4.17 0.42
CA TYR A 8 11.35 -3.18 -0.41
C TYR A 8 10.34 -3.74 -1.44
N GLY A 9 10.30 -5.05 -1.67
CA GLY A 9 9.20 -5.72 -2.41
C GLY A 9 8.87 -5.11 -3.78
N ALA A 10 7.58 -5.03 -4.13
CA ALA A 10 7.08 -4.54 -5.43
C ALA A 10 7.47 -3.08 -5.79
N ASN A 11 8.10 -2.34 -4.86
CA ASN A 11 8.55 -0.96 -5.07
C ASN A 11 9.99 -0.86 -5.60
N ILE A 12 10.69 -1.98 -5.86
CA ILE A 12 12.07 -1.98 -6.36
C ILE A 12 12.19 -1.18 -7.67
N ALA A 13 11.31 -1.42 -8.65
CA ALA A 13 11.33 -0.71 -9.92
C ALA A 13 11.18 0.82 -9.76
N PHE A 14 10.42 1.26 -8.74
CA PHE A 14 10.24 2.68 -8.44
C PHE A 14 11.48 3.29 -7.76
N ILE A 15 12.14 2.53 -6.88
CA ILE A 15 13.37 2.95 -6.21
C ILE A 15 14.52 3.03 -7.22
N GLU A 16 14.59 2.11 -8.17
CA GLU A 16 15.55 2.15 -9.29
C GLU A 16 15.37 3.43 -10.13
N GLU A 17 14.15 3.78 -10.52
CA GLU A 17 13.86 5.02 -11.27
C GLU A 17 14.26 6.29 -10.48
N LEU A 18 14.00 6.31 -9.17
CA LEU A 18 14.41 7.39 -8.27
C LEU A 18 15.92 7.51 -8.17
N TYR A 19 16.64 6.39 -8.12
CA TYR A 19 18.09 6.36 -8.08
C TYR A 19 18.71 6.85 -9.39
N GLU A 20 18.16 6.46 -10.55
CA GLU A 20 18.58 6.98 -11.86
C GLU A 20 18.40 8.50 -11.97
N LYS A 21 17.28 9.02 -11.45
CA LYS A 21 17.03 10.47 -11.36
C LYS A 21 18.04 11.16 -10.44
N TYR A 22 18.34 10.60 -9.27
CA TYR A 22 19.35 11.13 -8.35
C TYR A 22 20.74 11.20 -8.98
N ARG A 23 21.14 10.18 -9.75
CA ARG A 23 22.42 10.17 -10.48
C ARG A 23 22.50 11.22 -11.59
N SER A 24 21.36 11.53 -12.23
CA SER A 24 21.28 12.50 -13.32
C SER A 24 21.26 13.95 -12.80
N ASP A 25 20.47 14.21 -11.75
CA ASP A 25 20.44 15.46 -11.01
C ASP A 25 20.06 15.19 -9.54
N PRO A 26 20.98 15.42 -8.58
CA PRO A 26 20.69 15.21 -7.16
C PRO A 26 19.47 16.01 -6.67
N ASN A 27 19.19 17.19 -7.24
CA ASN A 27 18.07 18.02 -6.81
C ASN A 27 16.70 17.53 -7.33
N SER A 28 16.68 16.55 -8.23
CA SER A 28 15.46 15.99 -8.81
C SER A 28 14.67 15.08 -7.87
N VAL A 29 15.31 14.59 -6.80
CA VAL A 29 14.68 13.79 -5.75
C VAL A 29 14.51 14.62 -4.47
N SER A 30 13.63 14.19 -3.57
CA SER A 30 13.40 14.91 -2.30
C SER A 30 14.62 14.86 -1.38
N THR A 31 14.68 15.75 -0.39
CA THR A 31 15.79 15.80 0.59
C THR A 31 16.01 14.47 1.29
N SER A 32 14.93 13.80 1.73
CA SER A 32 15.01 12.49 2.39
C SER A 32 15.56 11.40 1.47
N TRP A 33 15.28 11.47 0.16
CA TRP A 33 15.83 10.54 -0.82
C TRP A 33 17.29 10.84 -1.16
N ARG A 34 17.70 12.11 -1.17
CA ARG A 34 19.12 12.49 -1.34
C ARG A 34 19.99 11.98 -0.21
N GLU A 35 19.53 12.14 1.04
CA GLU A 35 20.23 11.65 2.23
C GLU A 35 20.38 10.13 2.21
N PHE A 36 19.34 9.42 1.73
CA PHE A 36 19.37 7.96 1.57
C PHE A 36 20.34 7.49 0.49
N PHE A 37 20.35 8.14 -0.69
CA PHE A 37 21.22 7.74 -1.79
C PHE A 37 22.67 8.22 -1.66
N HIS A 38 22.95 9.18 -0.76
CA HIS A 38 24.30 9.69 -0.50
C HIS A 38 25.30 8.58 -0.14
N ASP A 39 24.86 7.60 0.65
CA ASP A 39 25.68 6.47 1.11
C ASP A 39 25.29 5.13 0.43
N TYR A 40 24.49 5.17 -0.64
CA TYR A 40 23.98 3.96 -1.29
C TYR A 40 24.98 3.35 -2.27
N GLN A 41 25.43 2.13 -1.98
CA GLN A 41 26.28 1.32 -2.86
C GLN A 41 25.48 0.11 -3.39
N PRO A 42 25.27 0.00 -4.71
CA PRO A 42 24.66 -1.20 -5.28
C PRO A 42 25.66 -2.36 -5.22
N GLU A 43 25.40 -3.37 -4.39
CA GLU A 43 26.15 -4.63 -4.44
C GLU A 43 25.57 -5.50 -5.58
N GLU A 44 26.36 -5.68 -6.65
CA GLU A 44 26.05 -6.56 -7.78
C GLU A 44 26.39 -8.02 -7.42
N ASP A 45 25.70 -8.64 -6.46
CA ASP A 45 25.94 -10.05 -6.12
C ASP A 45 24.68 -10.93 -6.21
N GLU A 46 24.71 -11.77 -7.25
CA GLU A 46 24.16 -13.11 -7.44
C GLU A 46 22.67 -13.42 -7.14
N ILE A 47 21.93 -13.61 -8.23
CA ILE A 47 20.58 -14.17 -8.29
C ILE A 47 20.68 -15.70 -8.18
N SER A 48 20.31 -16.28 -7.03
CA SER A 48 20.14 -17.73 -6.88
C SER A 48 18.86 -18.07 -6.10
N VAL A 49 18.05 -18.94 -6.69
CA VAL A 49 16.70 -19.35 -6.25
C VAL A 49 16.79 -20.41 -5.16
N ALA A 50 16.17 -20.18 -3.99
CA ALA A 50 15.78 -21.27 -3.08
C ALA A 50 14.58 -20.88 -2.21
N ALA A 51 13.54 -21.71 -2.30
CA ALA A 51 12.34 -21.67 -1.49
C ALA A 51 12.61 -22.02 -0.02
N GLY A 52 12.02 -21.26 0.91
CA GLY A 52 11.99 -21.58 2.34
C GLY A 52 11.49 -20.41 3.19
N ALA A 53 10.21 -20.44 3.57
CA ALA A 53 9.62 -19.44 4.47
C ALA A 53 10.04 -19.73 5.94
N PRO A 54 10.57 -18.76 6.70
CA PRO A 54 10.71 -18.88 8.15
C PRO A 54 9.44 -18.40 8.88
N PRO A 55 9.22 -18.84 10.14
CA PRO A 55 7.97 -18.63 10.87
C PRO A 55 7.79 -17.16 11.31
N ALA A 56 6.53 -16.76 11.41
CA ALA A 56 6.11 -15.40 11.76
C ALA A 56 6.57 -15.01 13.18
N ALA A 57 7.50 -14.07 13.26
CA ALA A 57 7.77 -13.32 14.49
C ALA A 57 6.72 -12.22 14.67
N GLU A 58 6.28 -12.01 15.91
CA GLU A 58 5.34 -10.96 16.32
C GLU A 58 5.83 -9.58 15.87
N ARG A 59 5.00 -8.92 15.05
CA ARG A 59 5.23 -7.55 14.59
C ARG A 59 4.99 -6.58 15.75
N PRO A 60 5.92 -5.66 16.07
CA PRO A 60 5.66 -4.58 17.01
C PRO A 60 4.46 -3.74 16.55
N ARG A 61 3.62 -3.33 17.51
CA ARG A 61 2.47 -2.45 17.28
C ARG A 61 2.96 -1.13 16.68
N ALA A 62 2.63 -0.89 15.40
CA ALA A 62 2.94 0.36 14.73
C ALA A 62 2.29 1.52 15.50
N ALA A 63 3.11 2.46 15.96
CA ALA A 63 2.63 3.72 16.51
C ALA A 63 1.88 4.49 15.42
N ALA A 64 0.80 5.18 15.80
CA ALA A 64 0.05 6.03 14.89
C ALA A 64 0.99 7.09 14.28
N PRO A 65 0.91 7.37 12.97
CA PRO A 65 1.73 8.39 12.35
C PRO A 65 1.42 9.75 12.97
N THR A 66 2.44 10.41 13.53
CA THR A 66 2.37 11.81 13.92
C THR A 66 2.07 12.67 12.68
N PRO A 67 1.16 13.65 12.76
CA PRO A 67 0.87 14.52 11.63
C PRO A 67 2.13 15.30 11.26
N VAL A 68 2.67 15.05 10.07
CA VAL A 68 3.73 15.88 9.50
C VAL A 68 3.09 17.20 9.08
N ALA A 69 3.54 18.31 9.67
CA ALA A 69 3.09 19.64 9.29
C ALA A 69 3.49 19.92 7.84
N VAL A 70 2.50 20.04 6.96
CA VAL A 70 2.70 20.41 5.55
C VAL A 70 3.07 21.91 5.52
N PRO A 71 4.21 22.31 4.95
CA PRO A 71 4.52 23.73 4.80
C PRO A 71 3.51 24.40 3.87
N THR A 72 2.71 25.32 4.41
CA THR A 72 1.73 26.11 3.65
C THR A 72 2.44 27.16 2.79
N ARG A 73 2.98 26.73 1.65
CA ARG A 73 3.33 27.67 0.57
C ARG A 73 2.06 27.95 -0.24
N PRO A 74 1.62 29.20 -0.41
CA PRO A 74 0.48 29.49 -1.27
C PRO A 74 0.85 29.17 -2.70
N VAL A 75 0.37 28.04 -3.22
CA VAL A 75 0.40 27.73 -4.64
C VAL A 75 -0.82 28.42 -5.25
N PRO A 76 -0.70 29.17 -6.36
CA PRO A 76 -1.85 29.71 -7.06
C PRO A 76 -2.77 28.55 -7.47
N VAL A 77 -3.89 28.42 -6.77
CA VAL A 77 -4.89 27.42 -7.09
C VAL A 77 -5.68 27.93 -8.31
N PRO A 78 -5.73 27.17 -9.43
CA PRO A 78 -6.72 27.45 -10.47
C PRO A 78 -8.12 27.39 -9.87
N SER A 79 -9.09 28.04 -10.52
CA SER A 79 -10.48 28.09 -10.03
C SER A 79 -10.99 26.68 -9.70
N ALA A 80 -11.38 26.49 -8.43
CA ALA A 80 -11.83 25.18 -7.96
C ALA A 80 -13.15 24.79 -8.64
N VAL A 81 -13.20 23.60 -9.23
CA VAL A 81 -14.41 23.03 -9.82
C VAL A 81 -15.12 22.19 -8.75
N PRO A 82 -16.43 22.42 -8.50
CA PRO A 82 -17.15 21.66 -7.47
C PRO A 82 -17.32 20.19 -7.86
N LEU A 83 -17.04 19.29 -6.92
CA LEU A 83 -17.31 17.86 -7.08
C LEU A 83 -18.83 17.60 -7.08
N ARG A 84 -19.33 16.90 -8.10
CA ARG A 84 -20.75 16.54 -8.24
C ARG A 84 -20.92 15.03 -8.39
N GLY A 85 -22.13 14.54 -8.12
CA GLY A 85 -22.49 13.13 -8.29
C GLY A 85 -21.66 12.18 -7.41
N ALA A 86 -21.12 11.12 -8.02
CA ALA A 86 -20.36 10.07 -7.33
C ALA A 86 -19.13 10.63 -6.60
N ALA A 87 -18.40 11.57 -7.22
CA ALA A 87 -17.20 12.16 -6.62
C ALA A 87 -17.52 12.94 -5.32
N GLY A 88 -18.63 13.70 -5.32
CA GLY A 88 -19.09 14.40 -4.12
C GLY A 88 -19.55 13.45 -3.02
N LYS A 89 -20.20 12.34 -3.37
CA LYS A 89 -20.62 11.31 -2.42
C LYS A 89 -19.46 10.55 -1.78
N ILE A 90 -18.42 10.26 -2.56
CA ILE A 90 -17.18 9.67 -2.04
C ILE A 90 -16.54 10.61 -1.01
N ALA A 91 -16.38 11.90 -1.35
CA ALA A 91 -15.82 12.89 -0.44
C ALA A 91 -16.62 13.00 0.86
N GLN A 92 -17.96 13.05 0.76
CA GLN A 92 -18.85 13.07 1.92
C GLN A 92 -18.69 11.83 2.82
N ASN A 93 -18.55 10.63 2.22
CA ASN A 93 -18.38 9.38 2.97
C ASN A 93 -16.98 9.29 3.61
N MET A 94 -15.95 9.82 2.94
CA MET A 94 -14.59 9.88 3.50
C MET A 94 -14.54 10.79 4.73
N GLU A 95 -15.21 11.95 4.69
CA GLU A 95 -15.31 12.85 5.83
C GLU A 95 -16.07 12.18 7.00
N ALA A 96 -17.19 11.51 6.72
CA ALA A 96 -17.94 10.79 7.75
C ALA A 96 -17.11 9.68 8.42
N SER A 97 -16.22 9.03 7.65
CA SER A 97 -15.36 7.94 8.13
C SER A 97 -14.30 8.39 9.13
N LEU A 98 -13.98 9.69 9.22
CA LEU A 98 -13.01 10.22 10.19
C LEU A 98 -13.44 9.99 11.65
N SER A 99 -14.75 9.91 11.90
CA SER A 99 -15.32 9.68 13.24
C SER A 99 -15.36 8.21 13.65
N VAL A 100 -15.15 7.28 12.70
CA VAL A 100 -15.25 5.84 12.96
C VAL A 100 -13.85 5.31 13.31
N PRO A 101 -13.65 4.75 14.52
CA PRO A 101 -12.37 4.14 14.87
C PRO A 101 -12.04 3.01 13.89
N THR A 102 -10.92 3.15 13.16
CA THR A 102 -10.47 2.14 12.19
C THR A 102 -9.89 0.93 12.92
N ALA A 103 -10.74 -0.02 13.28
CA ALA A 103 -10.33 -1.32 13.83
C ALA A 103 -9.88 -2.25 12.69
N THR A 104 -8.58 -2.31 12.40
CA THR A 104 -8.04 -3.23 11.40
C THR A 104 -7.80 -4.62 12.02
N SER A 105 -8.45 -5.65 11.48
CA SER A 105 -8.14 -7.06 11.77
C SER A 105 -7.70 -7.73 10.48
N VAL A 106 -6.60 -8.48 10.51
CA VAL A 106 -6.11 -9.27 9.37
C VAL A 106 -6.30 -10.74 9.69
N ARG A 107 -6.92 -11.48 8.76
CA ARG A 107 -7.10 -12.93 8.86
C ARG A 107 -6.61 -13.59 7.59
N THR A 108 -5.91 -14.72 7.74
CA THR A 108 -5.55 -15.58 6.62
C THR A 108 -6.63 -16.63 6.44
N ILE A 109 -7.31 -16.62 5.30
CA ILE A 109 -8.38 -17.57 4.98
C ILE A 109 -7.98 -18.33 3.71
N PRO A 110 -7.94 -19.68 3.73
CA PRO A 110 -7.65 -20.46 2.54
C PRO A 110 -8.71 -20.25 1.44
N VAL A 111 -8.29 -20.12 0.19
CA VAL A 111 -9.19 -19.92 -0.96
C VAL A 111 -10.20 -21.07 -1.08
N LYS A 112 -9.77 -22.31 -0.87
CA LYS A 112 -10.65 -23.49 -0.91
C LYS A 112 -11.84 -23.39 0.07
N ALA A 113 -11.63 -22.79 1.24
CA ALA A 113 -12.69 -22.57 2.22
C ALA A 113 -13.71 -21.52 1.71
N LEU A 114 -13.24 -20.47 1.04
CA LEU A 114 -14.11 -19.46 0.43
C LEU A 114 -14.94 -20.05 -0.72
N GLU A 115 -14.31 -20.88 -1.56
CA GLU A 115 -14.99 -21.53 -2.69
C GLU A 115 -16.11 -22.48 -2.23
N GLU A 116 -15.86 -23.30 -1.22
CA GLU A 116 -16.86 -24.22 -0.70
C GLU A 116 -18.01 -23.46 -0.04
N ASN A 117 -17.71 -22.44 0.78
CA ASN A 117 -18.74 -21.57 1.37
C ASN A 117 -19.61 -20.92 0.29
N ARG A 118 -18.98 -20.39 -0.78
CA ARG A 118 -19.71 -19.78 -1.91
C ARG A 118 -20.59 -20.79 -2.64
N ARG A 119 -20.10 -22.03 -2.84
CA ARG A 119 -20.88 -23.10 -3.47
C ARG A 119 -22.12 -23.42 -2.63
N VAL A 120 -21.95 -23.69 -1.34
CA VAL A 120 -23.05 -24.05 -0.42
C VAL A 120 -24.11 -22.95 -0.38
N ILE A 121 -23.69 -21.68 -0.23
CA ILE A 121 -24.62 -20.54 -0.23
C ILE A 121 -25.40 -20.48 -1.53
N ASN A 122 -24.72 -20.53 -2.68
CA ASN A 122 -25.39 -20.42 -3.97
C ASN A 122 -26.29 -21.63 -4.27
N SER A 123 -25.94 -22.83 -3.82
CA SER A 123 -26.81 -24.00 -3.89
C SER A 123 -28.09 -23.79 -3.08
N HIS A 124 -27.98 -23.29 -1.85
CA HIS A 124 -29.14 -22.97 -1.00
C HIS A 124 -30.03 -21.87 -1.63
N LEU A 125 -29.43 -20.78 -2.13
CA LEU A 125 -30.16 -19.71 -2.81
C LEU A 125 -30.92 -20.23 -4.03
N THR A 126 -30.29 -21.08 -4.84
CA THR A 126 -30.90 -21.66 -6.04
C THR A 126 -32.08 -22.57 -5.68
N LEU A 127 -31.96 -23.40 -4.65
CA LEU A 127 -33.06 -24.25 -4.15
C LEU A 127 -34.25 -23.44 -3.66
N ASN A 128 -34.01 -22.25 -3.12
CA ASN A 128 -35.04 -21.33 -2.64
C ASN A 128 -35.53 -20.34 -3.72
N GLY A 129 -35.13 -20.52 -4.99
CA GLY A 129 -35.54 -19.68 -6.11
C GLY A 129 -34.94 -18.27 -6.12
N GLN A 130 -33.91 -18.02 -5.31
CA GLN A 130 -33.19 -16.75 -5.26
C GLN A 130 -32.01 -16.74 -6.24
N THR A 131 -31.66 -15.56 -6.75
CA THR A 131 -30.48 -15.39 -7.62
C THR A 131 -29.18 -15.53 -6.84
N LYS A 132 -28.10 -15.88 -7.54
CA LYS A 132 -26.76 -16.02 -6.94
C LYS A 132 -26.28 -14.70 -6.32
N ALA A 133 -25.52 -14.83 -5.24
CA ALA A 133 -24.77 -13.74 -4.62
C ALA A 133 -23.37 -13.60 -5.23
#